data_AF-A0A381FJF9-F1
#
_entry.id   AF-A0A381FJF9-F1
#
_cell.length_a   1.000
_cell.length_b   1.000
_cell.length_c   1.000
_cell.angle_alpha   90.00
_cell.angle_beta   90.00
_cell.angle_gamma   90.00
#
_symmetry.space_group_name_H-M   'P 1'
#
loop_
_entity.id
_entity.type
_entity.pdbx_description
1 polymer ?
#
loop_
_entity_poly.entity_id
_entity_poly.type
_entity_poly.pdbx_seq_one_letter_code
_entity_poly.pdbx_strand_id
1 'polypeptide(L)'
;MNLSFKSYLKKTSPAAKMFLLSGLLLSCATYNVKKGENLHEMPQSEVKKDNDFQIFLVGDAGNAEEIQAQQTLNFLKNKIDSANSNSMLIFLGDNIYPLGMPKESDKGYALAKEKMEKPAGNNQKF
;
A
#
# COMPACT_ATOMS: atom_id res chain seq x y z
N MET A 1 17.55 -27.06 -34.68
CA MET A 1 16.10 -26.78 -34.90
C MET A 1 15.61 -27.60 -36.07
N ASN A 2 14.65 -28.49 -35.82
CA ASN A 2 14.24 -29.56 -36.72
C ASN A 2 13.44 -29.01 -37.93
N LEU A 3 13.91 -29.29 -39.17
CA LEU A 3 13.33 -28.76 -40.42
C LEU A 3 11.88 -29.23 -40.66
N SER A 4 11.50 -30.37 -40.08
CA SER A 4 10.14 -30.92 -40.15
C SER A 4 9.09 -29.97 -39.53
N PHE A 5 9.45 -29.24 -38.48
CA PHE A 5 8.53 -28.35 -37.77
C PHE A 5 8.12 -27.12 -38.61
N LYS A 6 9.04 -26.61 -39.45
CA LYS A 6 8.78 -25.44 -40.31
C LYS A 6 7.76 -25.75 -41.42
N SER A 7 7.72 -26.98 -41.92
CA SER A 7 6.75 -27.41 -42.94
C SER A 7 5.32 -27.42 -42.40
N TYR A 8 5.16 -27.92 -41.17
CA TYR A 8 3.85 -28.03 -40.51
C TYR A 8 3.20 -26.66 -40.24
N LEU A 9 3.98 -25.67 -39.80
CA LEU A 9 3.54 -24.29 -39.56
C LEU A 9 3.12 -23.54 -40.84
N LYS A 10 3.55 -23.98 -42.03
CA LYS A 10 3.22 -23.33 -43.31
C LYS A 10 1.90 -23.83 -43.90
N LYS A 11 1.44 -25.02 -43.49
CA LYS A 11 0.22 -25.68 -44.00
C LYS A 11 -1.03 -25.41 -43.16
N THR A 12 -0.89 -24.78 -41.99
CA THR A 12 -2.01 -24.46 -41.10
C THR A 12 -2.74 -23.17 -41.53
N SER A 13 -4.07 -23.24 -41.58
CA SER A 13 -4.95 -22.13 -41.94
C SER A 13 -4.76 -20.90 -41.02
N PRO A 14 -4.91 -19.66 -41.51
CA PRO A 14 -4.81 -18.45 -40.69
C PRO A 14 -5.79 -18.46 -39.50
N ALA A 15 -6.99 -19.04 -39.68
CA ALA A 15 -7.96 -19.19 -38.59
C ALA A 15 -7.45 -20.14 -37.49
N ALA A 16 -6.78 -21.24 -37.88
CA ALA A 16 -6.19 -22.16 -36.92
C ALA A 16 -5.04 -21.51 -36.15
N LYS A 17 -4.23 -20.66 -36.80
CA LYS A 17 -3.17 -19.89 -36.13
C LYS A 17 -3.72 -18.86 -35.14
N MET A 18 -4.80 -18.16 -35.52
CA MET A 18 -5.48 -17.20 -34.66
C MET A 18 -6.11 -17.87 -33.43
N PHE A 19 -6.72 -19.05 -33.61
CA PHE A 19 -7.28 -19.83 -32.51
C PHE A 19 -6.19 -20.32 -31.55
N LEU A 20 -5.06 -20.79 -32.08
CA LEU A 20 -3.93 -21.26 -31.28
C LEU A 20 -3.25 -20.12 -30.50
N LEU A 21 -3.16 -18.93 -31.08
CA LEU A 21 -2.63 -17.73 -30.41
C LEU A 21 -3.56 -17.24 -29.29
N SER A 22 -4.88 -17.31 -29.49
CA SER A 22 -5.88 -16.94 -28.46
C SER A 22 -5.81 -17.85 -27.23
N GLY A 23 -5.64 -19.16 -27.43
CA GLY A 23 -5.51 -20.12 -26.32
C GLY A 23 -4.28 -19.92 -25.43
N LEU A 24 -3.18 -19.38 -25.99
CA LEU A 24 -1.96 -19.09 -25.22
C LEU A 24 -2.11 -17.87 -24.29
N LEU A 25 -3.02 -16.95 -24.60
CA LEU A 25 -3.22 -15.72 -23.81
C LEU A 25 -4.12 -15.90 -22.58
N LEU A 26 -4.87 -17.01 -22.49
CA LEU A 26 -5.81 -17.27 -21.40
C LEU A 26 -5.20 -18.00 -20.18
N SER A 27 -3.94 -18.42 -20.25
CA SER A 27 -3.33 -19.32 -19.25
C SER A 27 -2.43 -18.62 -18.20
N CYS A 28 -2.25 -17.29 -18.26
CA CYS A 28 -1.27 -16.59 -17.41
C CYS A 28 -1.81 -15.96 -16.12
N ALA A 29 -3.10 -16.06 -15.82
CA ALA A 29 -3.65 -15.49 -14.60
C ALA A 29 -3.80 -16.56 -13.50
N THR A 30 -2.94 -16.51 -12.47
CA THR A 30 -3.16 -17.29 -11.25
C THR A 30 -4.16 -16.53 -10.37
N TYR A 31 -5.37 -17.06 -10.23
CA TYR A 31 -6.42 -16.44 -9.42
C TYR A 31 -6.27 -16.73 -7.91
N ASN A 32 -5.37 -17.64 -7.55
CA ASN A 32 -5.17 -18.05 -6.17
C ASN A 32 -3.96 -17.33 -5.57
N VAL A 33 -4.12 -16.86 -4.32
CA VAL A 33 -3.03 -16.31 -3.52
C VAL A 33 -1.96 -17.39 -3.32
N LYS A 34 -0.72 -17.09 -3.71
CA LYS A 34 0.42 -17.98 -3.45
C LYS A 34 0.80 -17.87 -1.97
N LYS A 35 0.60 -18.95 -1.22
CA LYS A 35 0.97 -19.08 0.19
C LYS A 35 2.25 -19.93 0.29
N GLY A 36 3.10 -19.65 1.28
CA GLY A 36 4.28 -20.48 1.56
C GLY A 36 3.87 -21.88 2.04
N GLU A 37 4.70 -22.89 1.77
CA GLU A 37 4.39 -24.32 1.98
C GLU A 37 4.11 -24.71 3.45
N ASN A 38 4.38 -23.83 4.42
CA ASN A 38 4.23 -24.07 5.85
C ASN A 38 3.42 -22.98 6.59
N LEU A 39 2.54 -22.27 5.88
CA LEU A 39 1.65 -21.31 6.54
C LEU A 39 0.47 -22.04 7.17
N HIS A 40 0.50 -22.18 8.50
CA HIS A 40 -0.69 -22.52 9.26
C HIS A 40 -1.70 -21.39 9.11
N GLU A 41 -2.81 -21.65 8.43
CA GLU A 41 -3.94 -20.73 8.40
C GLU A 41 -4.45 -20.60 9.83
N MET A 42 -4.30 -19.40 10.41
CA MET A 42 -4.91 -19.12 11.70
C MET A 42 -6.42 -19.25 11.49
N PRO A 43 -7.13 -20.06 12.29
CA PRO A 43 -8.57 -20.12 12.20
C PRO A 43 -9.09 -18.68 12.39
N GLN A 44 -9.95 -18.22 11.47
CA GLN A 44 -10.76 -17.02 11.67
C GLN A 44 -11.66 -17.30 12.86
N SER A 45 -11.09 -17.13 14.05
CA SER A 45 -11.84 -17.01 15.27
C SER A 45 -12.59 -15.70 15.11
N GLU A 46 -13.90 -15.71 15.31
CA GLU A 46 -14.63 -14.48 15.63
C GLU A 46 -14.04 -13.97 16.94
N VAL A 47 -12.91 -13.28 16.86
CA VAL A 47 -12.31 -12.59 18.00
C VAL A 47 -13.37 -11.58 18.41
N LYS A 48 -13.92 -11.78 19.61
CA LYS A 48 -14.81 -10.78 20.21
C LYS A 48 -14.00 -9.49 20.29
N LYS A 49 -14.32 -8.58 19.39
CA LYS A 49 -13.68 -7.29 19.13
C LYS A 49 -13.64 -6.34 20.34
N ASP A 50 -14.32 -6.71 21.42
CA ASP A 50 -14.58 -5.84 22.57
C ASP A 50 -13.32 -5.46 23.35
N ASN A 51 -12.17 -6.13 23.15
CA ASN A 51 -10.92 -5.82 23.87
C ASN A 51 -9.64 -5.83 23.02
N ASP A 52 -9.74 -5.86 21.69
CA ASP A 52 -8.54 -5.83 20.85
C ASP A 52 -7.89 -4.44 20.89
N PHE A 53 -6.56 -4.39 21.05
CA PHE A 53 -5.80 -3.15 20.94
C PHE A 53 -5.45 -2.89 19.48
N GLN A 54 -5.81 -1.72 18.95
CA GLN A 54 -5.59 -1.37 17.55
C GLN A 54 -4.43 -0.40 17.40
N ILE A 55 -3.44 -0.77 16.59
CA ILE A 55 -2.29 0.09 16.28
C ILE A 55 -2.41 0.57 14.83
N PHE A 56 -2.51 1.89 14.67
CA PHE A 56 -2.42 2.56 13.38
C PHE A 56 -0.98 3.02 13.18
N LEU A 57 -0.40 2.70 12.03
CA LEU A 57 0.96 3.07 11.68
C LEU A 57 0.94 3.96 10.44
N VAL A 58 1.63 5.09 10.50
CA VAL A 58 1.79 6.01 9.38
C VAL A 58 3.24 6.49 9.33
N GLY A 59 3.83 6.57 8.15
CA GLY A 59 5.15 7.17 7.93
C GLY A 59 5.08 8.11 6.74
N ASP A 60 6.18 8.81 6.45
CA ASP A 60 6.28 9.69 5.28
C ASP A 60 5.15 10.75 5.23
N ALA A 61 4.91 11.39 6.38
CA ALA A 61 3.84 12.38 6.53
C ALA A 61 4.32 13.84 6.34
N GLY A 62 5.59 14.06 5.95
CA GLY A 62 6.20 15.39 5.95
C GLY A 62 5.62 16.41 4.96
N ASN A 63 4.85 15.95 3.96
CA ASN A 63 4.14 16.78 2.97
C ASN A 63 2.61 16.71 3.16
N ALA A 64 2.13 16.75 4.40
CA ALA A 64 0.70 16.66 4.73
C ALA A 64 -0.19 17.71 4.04
N GLU A 65 0.39 18.80 3.52
CA GLU A 65 -0.35 19.83 2.78
C GLU A 65 -0.70 19.41 1.33
N GLU A 66 -0.05 18.39 0.77
CA GLU A 66 -0.34 17.92 -0.59
C GLU A 66 -1.72 17.27 -0.70
N ILE A 67 -2.43 17.49 -1.82
CA ILE A 67 -3.81 16.99 -2.00
C ILE A 67 -3.90 15.47 -1.81
N GLN A 68 -2.93 14.71 -2.33
CA GLN A 68 -2.92 13.25 -2.20
C GLN A 68 -2.62 12.81 -0.76
N ALA A 69 -1.70 13.48 -0.08
CA ALA A 69 -1.41 13.23 1.34
C ALA A 69 -2.65 13.51 2.20
N GLN A 70 -3.35 14.62 1.96
CA GLN A 70 -4.60 14.97 2.65
C GLN A 70 -5.68 13.89 2.48
N GLN A 71 -5.84 13.33 1.28
CA GLN A 71 -6.79 12.24 1.04
C GLN A 71 -6.46 11.00 1.87
N THR A 72 -5.19 10.60 1.90
CA THR A 72 -4.72 9.45 2.68
C THR A 72 -4.86 9.70 4.19
N LEU A 73 -4.46 10.87 4.68
CA LEU A 73 -4.57 11.25 6.08
C LEU A 73 -6.04 11.34 6.52
N ASN A 74 -6.93 11.87 5.69
CA ASN A 74 -8.37 11.90 5.96
C ASN A 74 -8.96 10.48 6.04
N PHE A 75 -8.52 9.58 5.15
CA PHE A 75 -8.95 8.18 5.21
C PHE A 75 -8.49 7.51 6.51
N LEU A 76 -7.22 7.70 6.90
CA LEU A 76 -6.68 7.22 8.16
C LEU A 76 -7.46 7.80 9.35
N LYS A 77 -7.77 9.10 9.32
CA LYS A 77 -8.54 9.78 10.35
C LYS A 77 -9.90 9.14 10.54
N ASN A 78 -10.63 8.90 9.45
CA ASN A 78 -11.93 8.24 9.52
C ASN A 78 -11.86 6.83 10.13
N LYS A 79 -10.75 6.11 9.92
CA LYS A 79 -10.52 4.79 10.54
C LYS A 79 -10.26 4.91 12.04
N ILE A 80 -9.46 5.89 12.45
CA ILE A 80 -9.16 6.17 13.87
C ILE A 80 -10.42 6.67 14.60
N ASP A 81 -11.17 7.60 14.02
CA ASP A 81 -12.42 8.12 14.58
C ASP A 81 -13.48 7.02 14.78
N SER A 82 -13.41 5.96 13.97
CA SER A 82 -14.30 4.79 14.08
C SER A 82 -13.74 3.70 15.00
N ALA A 83 -12.51 3.85 15.51
CA ALA A 83 -11.89 2.89 16.40
C ALA A 83 -12.39 3.09 17.84
N ASN A 84 -12.24 2.06 18.68
CA ASN A 84 -12.48 2.19 20.10
C ASN A 84 -11.32 2.96 20.76
N SER A 85 -11.50 3.34 22.02
CA SER A 85 -10.47 4.03 22.82
C SER A 85 -9.24 3.18 23.09
N ASN A 86 -9.32 1.86 22.86
CA ASN A 86 -8.21 0.93 22.98
C ASN A 86 -7.37 0.92 21.68
N SER A 87 -6.92 2.10 21.26
CA SER A 87 -6.17 2.26 20.02
C SER A 87 -5.07 3.31 20.15
N MET A 88 -4.06 3.21 19.28
CA MET A 88 -2.92 4.12 19.24
C MET A 88 -2.51 4.38 17.79
N LEU A 89 -2.20 5.65 17.48
CA LEU A 89 -1.52 6.05 16.25
C LEU A 89 -0.02 6.23 16.52
N ILE A 90 0.81 5.62 15.69
CA ILE A 90 2.27 5.75 15.73
C ILE A 90 2.75 6.32 14.40
N PHE A 91 3.46 7.45 14.49
CA PHE A 91 4.21 8.01 13.37
C PHE A 91 5.59 7.34 13.30
N LEU A 92 5.87 6.67 12.20
CA LEU A 92 7.07 5.84 12.00
C LEU A 92 8.32 6.67 11.63
N GLY A 93 8.15 7.92 11.20
CA GLY A 93 9.25 8.79 10.76
C GLY A 93 8.91 9.60 9.51
N ASP A 94 9.90 10.35 9.03
CA ASP A 94 9.79 11.19 7.82
C ASP A 94 8.62 12.20 7.85
N ASN A 95 8.43 12.80 9.03
CA ASN A 95 7.39 13.80 9.29
C ASN A 95 7.81 15.24 8.96
N ILE A 96 9.09 15.50 8.67
CA ILE A 96 9.62 16.85 8.49
C ILE A 96 10.49 16.90 7.23
N TYR A 97 9.94 17.48 6.18
CA TYR A 97 10.65 17.70 4.92
C TYR A 97 11.12 19.13 4.70
N PRO A 98 12.18 19.34 3.88
CA PRO A 98 12.94 18.32 3.14
C PRO A 98 14.13 17.71 3.91
N LEU A 99 14.69 18.42 4.91
CA LEU A 99 15.96 18.06 5.56
C LEU A 99 15.80 17.66 7.03
N GLY A 100 14.59 17.38 7.49
CA GLY A 100 14.33 17.11 8.91
C GLY A 100 14.32 18.38 9.77
N MET A 101 14.65 18.21 11.05
CA MET A 101 14.70 19.29 12.03
C MET A 101 16.01 20.09 11.90
N PRO A 102 15.98 21.38 11.53
CA PRO A 102 17.17 22.22 11.45
C PRO A 102 17.63 22.65 12.85
N LYS A 103 18.72 23.43 12.95
CA LYS A 103 19.17 23.97 14.25
C LYS A 103 18.19 25.03 14.74
N GLU A 104 18.10 25.20 16.06
CA GLU A 104 17.21 26.21 16.70
C GLU A 104 17.44 27.64 16.19
N SER A 105 18.69 27.97 15.82
CA SER A 105 19.06 29.27 15.26
C SER A 105 18.62 29.48 13.81
N ASP A 106 18.24 28.42 13.11
CA ASP A 106 17.96 28.48 11.68
C ASP A 106 16.51 28.95 11.44
N LYS A 107 16.31 29.76 10.40
CA LYS A 107 14.99 30.33 10.06
C LYS A 107 13.88 29.29 9.89
N GLY A 108 14.25 28.07 9.47
CA GLY A 108 13.30 26.98 9.23
C GLY A 108 12.86 26.23 10.49
N TYR A 109 13.49 26.47 11.65
CA TYR A 109 13.22 25.71 12.88
C TYR A 109 11.78 25.83 13.36
N ALA A 110 11.21 27.03 13.35
CA ALA A 110 9.84 27.25 13.80
C ALA A 110 8.83 26.43 12.97
N LEU A 111 8.99 26.40 11.65
CA LEU A 111 8.14 25.61 10.77
C LEU A 111 8.35 24.11 10.96
N ALA A 112 9.61 23.66 11.08
CA ALA A 112 9.92 22.26 11.33
C ALA A 112 9.34 21.76 12.67
N LYS A 113 9.43 22.59 13.72
CA LYS A 113 8.83 22.33 15.03
C LYS A 113 7.31 22.23 14.94
N GLU A 114 6.67 23.12 14.19
CA GLU A 114 5.23 23.05 13.92
C GLU A 114 4.85 21.73 13.23
N LYS A 115 5.60 21.33 12.19
CA LYS A 115 5.39 20.03 11.51
C LYS A 115 5.60 18.83 12.43
N MET A 116 6.54 18.92 13.38
CA MET A 116 6.77 17.87 14.37
C MET A 116 5.60 17.71 15.34
N GLU A 117 5.03 18.83 15.79
CA GLU A 117 3.87 18.86 16.70
C GLU A 117 2.56 18.50 15.96
N LYS A 118 2.51 18.74 14.64
CA LYS A 118 1.35 18.47 13.78
C LYS A 118 1.76 17.72 12.51
N PRO A 119 2.13 16.42 12.61
CA PRO A 119 2.59 15.63 11.46
C PRO A 119 1.51 15.44 10.38
N ALA A 120 0.24 15.64 10.76
CA ALA A 120 -0.94 15.55 9.88
C ALA A 120 -1.27 16.85 9.15
N GLY A 121 -0.46 17.89 9.33
CA GLY A 121 -0.76 19.25 8.91
C GLY A 121 -1.76 19.96 9.84
N ASN A 122 -2.00 21.24 9.56
CA ASN A 122 -2.81 22.11 10.42
C ASN A 122 -4.33 21.85 10.40
N ASN A 123 -4.80 21.06 9.43
CA ASN A 123 -6.23 20.84 9.21
C ASN A 123 -6.75 19.56 9.87
N GLN A 124 -5.88 18.74 10.46
CA GLN A 124 -6.25 17.44 11.01
C GLN A 124 -5.62 17.24 12.39
N LYS A 125 -6.46 17.00 13.39
CA LYS A 125 -6.03 16.55 14.71
C LYS A 125 -6.48 15.10 14.87
N PHE A 126 -5.51 14.22 15.12
CA PHE A 126 -5.74 12.81 15.47
C PHE A 126 -5.90 12.67 16.98
#